data_AF-A0A166DZ30-F1
#
_entry.id   AF-A0A166DZ30-F1
#
_cell.length_a   1.000
_cell.length_b   1.000
_cell.length_c   1.000
_cell.angle_alpha   90.00
_cell.angle_beta   90.00
_cell.angle_gamma   90.00
#
_symmetry.space_group_name_H-M   'P 1'
#
loop_
_entity.id
_entity.type
_entity.pdbx_description
1 polymer ?
#
loop_
_entity_poly.entity_id
_entity_poly.type
_entity_poly.pdbx_seq_one_letter_code
_entity_poly.pdbx_strand_id
1 'polypeptide(L)'
;MKFCETDVKLMQLVQRRKIGKSSTRKYNVVFREIYELIGKTPSELIAEAKKEEQPFNNEEGNPQILDLSERKINSCQLVYNNYLESREIAESTKKHKMLMFRALFKEYDIKMPKMIQYNTLITRTRVKDIQTWDDVKNQTKAPHN
;
A
#
# COMPACT_ATOMS: atom_id res chain seq x y z
N MET A 1 -14.77 -4.12 7.16
CA MET A 1 -13.79 -4.80 8.03
C MET A 1 -12.68 -3.85 8.46
N LYS A 2 -12.15 -3.97 9.67
CA LYS A 2 -11.04 -3.14 10.20
C LYS A 2 -9.82 -4.01 10.50
N PHE A 3 -9.05 -4.35 9.47
CA PHE A 3 -7.89 -5.24 9.59
C PHE A 3 -6.84 -4.77 10.60
N CYS A 4 -6.66 -3.47 10.82
CA CYS A 4 -5.72 -2.96 11.83
C CYS A 4 -6.15 -3.22 13.27
N GLU A 5 -7.37 -3.72 13.50
CA GLU A 5 -7.90 -4.11 14.81
C GLU A 5 -8.14 -5.64 14.89
N THR A 6 -8.32 -6.32 13.75
CA THR A 6 -8.72 -7.73 13.70
C THR A 6 -7.67 -8.68 13.11
N ASP A 7 -6.72 -8.17 12.33
CA ASP A 7 -5.66 -8.97 11.71
C ASP A 7 -4.32 -8.75 12.41
N VAL A 8 -3.76 -9.85 12.92
CA VAL A 8 -2.55 -9.83 13.75
C VAL A 8 -1.35 -9.23 13.00
N LYS A 9 -1.18 -9.55 11.70
CA LYS A 9 -0.03 -9.07 10.94
C LYS A 9 -0.10 -7.58 10.65
N LEU A 10 -1.29 -7.07 10.35
CA LEU A 10 -1.48 -5.64 10.14
C LEU A 10 -1.43 -4.85 11.46
N MET A 11 -1.96 -5.40 12.55
CA MET A 11 -1.83 -4.83 13.90
C MET A 11 -0.35 -4.67 14.30
N GLN A 12 0.46 -5.72 14.11
CA GLN A 12 1.90 -5.68 14.40
C GLN A 12 2.61 -4.58 13.61
N LEU A 13 2.30 -4.42 12.32
CA LEU A 13 2.84 -3.34 11.50
C LEU A 13 2.48 -1.96 12.06
N VAL A 14 1.21 -1.75 12.42
CA VAL A 14 0.71 -0.47 12.95
C VAL A 14 1.40 -0.11 14.27
N GLN A 15 1.56 -1.09 15.16
CA GLN A 15 2.20 -0.92 16.46
C GLN A 15 3.70 -0.62 16.31
N ARG A 16 4.44 -1.46 15.57
CA ARG A 16 5.90 -1.34 15.43
C ARG A 16 6.32 -0.04 14.75
N ARG A 17 5.56 0.40 13.76
CA ARG A 17 5.84 1.65 13.02
C ARG A 17 5.20 2.89 13.66
N LYS A 18 4.53 2.75 14.81
CA LYS A 18 3.83 3.85 15.51
C LYS A 18 2.92 4.65 14.57
N ILE A 19 2.10 3.95 13.78
CA ILE A 19 1.29 4.56 12.74
C ILE A 19 0.13 5.35 13.34
N GLY A 20 0.02 6.63 12.98
CA GLY A 20 -1.04 7.51 13.45
C GLY A 20 -2.43 7.15 12.92
N LYS A 21 -3.48 7.57 13.63
CA LYS A 21 -4.89 7.20 13.36
C LYS A 21 -5.33 7.42 11.91
N SER A 22 -4.94 8.54 11.29
CA SER A 22 -5.27 8.84 9.89
C SER A 22 -4.67 7.82 8.92
N SER A 23 -3.39 7.48 9.11
CA SER A 23 -2.71 6.46 8.31
C SER A 23 -3.29 5.06 8.56
N THR A 24 -3.63 4.71 9.81
CA THR A 24 -4.28 3.43 10.14
C THR A 24 -5.60 3.26 9.38
N ARG A 25 -6.41 4.33 9.25
CA ARG A 25 -7.63 4.31 8.43
C ARG A 25 -7.31 4.00 6.96
N LYS A 26 -6.25 4.59 6.42
CA LYS A 26 -5.82 4.33 5.03
C LYS A 26 -5.36 2.87 4.84
N TYR A 27 -4.61 2.31 5.80
CA TYR A 27 -4.25 0.89 5.80
C TYR A 27 -5.49 -0.01 5.78
N ASN A 28 -6.50 0.29 6.62
CA ASN A 28 -7.77 -0.46 6.61
C ASN A 28 -8.49 -0.40 5.26
N VAL A 29 -8.48 0.76 4.60
CA VAL A 29 -9.08 0.90 3.26
C VAL A 29 -8.33 0.03 2.25
N VAL A 30 -7.01 0.15 2.19
CA VAL A 30 -6.16 -0.61 1.26
C VAL A 30 -6.34 -2.12 1.45
N PHE A 31 -6.22 -2.62 2.68
CA PHE A 31 -6.33 -4.06 2.93
C PHE A 31 -7.75 -4.61 2.82
N ARG A 32 -8.78 -3.74 2.94
CA ARG A 32 -10.15 -4.13 2.57
C ARG A 32 -10.32 -4.28 1.07
N GLU A 33 -9.82 -3.35 0.26
CA GLU A 33 -9.85 -3.48 -1.20
C GLU A 33 -9.13 -4.74 -1.67
N ILE A 34 -7.97 -5.05 -1.06
CA ILE A 34 -7.21 -6.27 -1.35
C ILE A 34 -8.01 -7.53 -0.97
N TYR A 35 -8.63 -7.54 0.20
CA TYR A 35 -9.46 -8.66 0.64
C TYR A 35 -10.67 -8.86 -0.28
N GLU A 36 -11.35 -7.80 -0.69
CA GLU A 36 -12.47 -7.87 -1.63
C GLU A 36 -12.04 -8.39 -3.02
N LEU A 37 -10.81 -8.08 -3.43
CA LEU A 37 -10.27 -8.48 -4.75
C LEU A 37 -9.70 -9.89 -4.78
N ILE A 38 -9.03 -10.32 -3.72
CA ILE A 38 -8.21 -11.56 -3.69
C ILE A 38 -8.79 -12.61 -2.72
N GLY A 39 -9.69 -12.19 -1.82
CA GLY A 39 -10.30 -13.07 -0.81
C GLY A 39 -9.37 -13.44 0.35
N LYS A 40 -8.21 -12.78 0.48
CA LYS A 40 -7.17 -13.10 1.48
C LYS A 40 -6.92 -11.97 2.45
N THR A 41 -6.86 -12.32 3.72
CA THR A 41 -6.49 -11.41 4.81
C THR A 41 -5.00 -11.08 4.76
N PRO A 42 -4.57 -9.97 5.39
CA PRO A 42 -3.15 -9.64 5.48
C PRO A 42 -2.29 -10.78 6.08
N SER A 43 -2.81 -11.50 7.07
CA SER A 43 -2.10 -12.64 7.68
C SER A 43 -1.92 -13.81 6.72
N GLU A 44 -2.95 -14.14 5.95
CA GLU A 44 -2.88 -15.22 4.94
C GLU A 44 -1.92 -14.86 3.80
N LEU A 45 -1.92 -13.61 3.34
CA LEU A 45 -0.97 -13.12 2.33
C LEU A 45 0.48 -13.27 2.81
N ILE A 46 0.76 -12.97 4.08
CA ILE A 46 2.09 -13.15 4.67
C ILE A 46 2.46 -14.62 4.82
N ALA A 47 1.53 -15.46 5.26
CA ALA A 47 1.77 -16.89 5.40
C ALA A 47 2.10 -17.55 4.04
N GLU A 48 1.34 -17.22 3.00
CA GLU A 48 1.55 -17.73 1.66
C GLU A 48 2.88 -17.26 1.07
N ALA A 49 3.18 -15.97 1.16
CA ALA A 49 4.43 -15.42 0.63
C ALA A 49 5.67 -15.99 1.35
N LYS A 50 5.59 -16.24 2.66
CA LYS A 50 6.68 -16.92 3.39
C LYS A 50 6.87 -18.37 2.97
N LYS A 51 5.78 -19.08 2.63
CA LYS A 51 5.85 -20.45 2.13
C LYS A 51 6.54 -20.50 0.77
N GLU A 52 6.30 -19.52 -0.09
CA GLU A 52 6.94 -19.40 -1.41
C GLU A 52 8.44 -19.03 -1.33
N GLU A 53 8.89 -18.47 -0.22
CA GLU A 53 10.31 -18.19 0.03
C GLU A 53 11.10 -19.39 0.57
N GLN A 54 10.42 -20.46 0.99
CA GLN A 54 11.10 -21.66 1.46
C GLN A 54 11.64 -22.47 0.28
N PRO A 55 12.85 -23.05 0.41
CA PRO A 55 13.34 -24.04 -0.54
C PRO A 55 12.41 -25.27 -0.57
N PHE A 56 12.25 -25.84 -1.75
CA PHE A 56 11.57 -27.12 -1.97
C PHE A 56 12.44 -28.00 -2.86
N ASN A 57 12.24 -29.33 -2.80
CA ASN A 57 12.95 -30.23 -3.69
C ASN A 57 12.15 -30.37 -4.99
N ASN A 58 12.84 -30.25 -6.13
CA ASN A 58 12.24 -30.57 -7.43
C ASN A 58 12.05 -32.09 -7.58
N GLU A 59 11.48 -32.54 -8.71
CA GLU A 59 11.21 -33.96 -9.00
C GLU A 59 12.47 -34.84 -8.97
N GLU A 60 13.65 -34.24 -9.15
CA GLU A 60 14.97 -34.89 -9.14
C GLU A 60 15.63 -34.86 -7.74
N GLY A 61 14.96 -34.29 -6.73
CA GLY A 61 15.48 -34.16 -5.37
C GLY A 61 16.43 -32.97 -5.14
N ASN A 62 16.62 -32.10 -6.13
CA ASN A 62 17.47 -30.92 -6.03
C ASN A 62 16.74 -29.77 -5.32
N PRO A 63 17.35 -29.08 -4.33
CA PRO A 63 16.75 -27.94 -3.67
C PRO A 63 16.65 -26.76 -4.63
N GLN A 64 15.44 -26.24 -4.78
CA GLN A 64 15.11 -25.07 -5.58
C GLN A 64 14.35 -24.04 -4.74
N ILE A 65 14.44 -22.78 -5.15
CA ILE A 65 13.67 -21.68 -4.57
C ILE A 65 12.84 -21.09 -5.69
N LEU A 66 11.57 -20.83 -5.40
CA LEU A 66 10.66 -20.25 -6.39
C LEU A 66 11.14 -18.85 -6.80
N ASP A 67 11.26 -18.64 -8.12
CA ASP A 67 11.66 -17.34 -8.65
C ASP A 67 10.62 -16.26 -8.29
N LEU A 68 11.09 -15.03 -8.08
CA LEU A 68 10.24 -13.93 -7.65
C LEU A 68 9.09 -13.63 -8.64
N SER A 69 9.31 -13.88 -9.93
CA SER A 69 8.29 -13.67 -10.97
C SER A 69 7.14 -14.67 -10.89
N GLU A 70 7.40 -15.88 -10.39
CA GLU A 70 6.45 -16.99 -10.28
C GLU A 70 5.67 -16.98 -8.97
N ARG A 71 6.13 -16.21 -7.97
CA ARG A 71 5.45 -16.08 -6.68
C ARG A 71 4.08 -15.44 -6.84
N LYS A 72 3.08 -15.96 -6.12
CA LYS A 72 1.71 -15.40 -6.15
C LYS A 72 1.65 -13.97 -5.69
N ILE A 73 2.60 -13.53 -4.87
CA ILE A 73 2.69 -12.14 -4.43
C ILE A 73 2.89 -11.17 -5.60
N ASN A 74 3.59 -11.60 -6.67
CA ASN A 74 3.76 -10.82 -7.89
C ASN A 74 2.41 -10.67 -8.61
N SER A 75 1.69 -11.77 -8.76
CA SER A 75 0.33 -11.79 -9.30
C SER A 75 -0.62 -10.91 -8.49
N CYS A 76 -0.54 -10.96 -7.15
CA CYS A 76 -1.34 -10.12 -6.25
C CYS A 76 -1.04 -8.63 -6.46
N GLN A 77 0.24 -8.26 -6.60
CA GLN A 77 0.65 -6.89 -6.89
C GLN A 77 0.09 -6.41 -8.23
N LEU A 78 0.18 -7.23 -9.27
CA LEU A 78 -0.31 -6.89 -10.61
C LEU A 78 -1.83 -6.73 -10.62
N VAL A 79 -2.55 -7.67 -10.01
CA VAL A 79 -4.01 -7.63 -9.89
C VAL A 79 -4.47 -6.40 -9.13
N TYR A 80 -3.82 -6.07 -7.99
CA TYR A 80 -4.16 -4.86 -7.25
C TYR A 80 -3.82 -3.60 -8.04
N ASN A 81 -2.72 -3.58 -8.79
CA ASN A 81 -2.40 -2.45 -9.66
C ASN A 81 -3.46 -2.23 -10.75
N ASN A 82 -3.87 -3.29 -11.45
CA ASN A 82 -4.88 -3.22 -12.49
C ASN A 82 -6.23 -2.72 -11.92
N TYR A 83 -6.58 -3.12 -10.71
CA TYR A 83 -7.72 -2.58 -9.99
C TYR A 83 -7.58 -1.08 -9.68
N LEU A 84 -6.39 -0.59 -9.34
CA LEU A 84 -6.16 0.84 -9.13
C LEU A 84 -6.20 1.62 -10.44
N GLU A 85 -5.73 1.04 -11.55
CA GLU A 85 -5.79 1.65 -12.88
C GLU A 85 -7.22 1.77 -13.42
N SER A 86 -8.09 0.81 -13.11
CA SER A 86 -9.51 0.88 -13.50
C SER A 86 -10.31 1.91 -12.69
N ARG A 87 -9.71 2.55 -11.69
CA ARG A 87 -10.33 3.59 -10.86
C ARG A 87 -9.91 4.97 -11.36
N GLU A 88 -10.87 5.87 -11.47
CA GLU A 88 -10.63 7.30 -11.76
C GLU A 88 -10.08 8.05 -10.53
N ILE A 89 -8.90 7.66 -10.06
CA ILE A 89 -8.20 8.28 -8.94
C ILE A 89 -6.82 8.78 -9.37
N ALA A 90 -6.32 9.81 -8.69
CA ALA A 90 -5.02 10.39 -9.00
C ALA A 90 -3.86 9.39 -8.87
N GLU A 91 -2.87 9.48 -9.76
CA GLU A 91 -1.63 8.69 -9.78
C GLU A 91 -0.91 8.69 -8.42
N SER A 92 -0.88 9.84 -7.75
CA SER A 92 -0.29 9.97 -6.41
C SER A 92 -0.99 9.10 -5.38
N THR A 93 -2.32 8.98 -5.47
CA THR A 93 -3.13 8.13 -4.62
C THR A 93 -2.90 6.65 -4.94
N LYS A 94 -2.85 6.27 -6.22
CA LYS A 94 -2.52 4.89 -6.65
C LYS A 94 -1.15 4.47 -6.09
N LYS A 95 -0.14 5.30 -6.29
CA LYS A 95 1.21 5.11 -5.74
C LYS A 95 1.20 4.95 -4.22
N HIS A 96 0.47 5.81 -3.50
CA HIS A 96 0.41 5.74 -2.04
C HIS A 96 -0.25 4.46 -1.52
N LYS A 97 -1.35 4.02 -2.16
CA LYS A 97 -2.00 2.74 -1.85
C LYS A 97 -1.06 1.57 -2.09
N MET A 98 -0.31 1.58 -3.20
CA MET A 98 0.65 0.52 -3.51
C MET A 98 1.83 0.49 -2.52
N LEU A 99 2.28 1.65 -2.03
CA LEU A 99 3.28 1.71 -0.96
C LEU A 99 2.77 1.12 0.36
N MET A 100 1.50 1.37 0.72
CA MET A 100 0.87 0.78 1.91
C MET A 100 0.74 -0.74 1.81
N PHE A 101 0.35 -1.24 0.64
CA PHE A 101 0.32 -2.68 0.37
C PHE A 101 1.70 -3.31 0.59
N ARG A 102 2.73 -2.75 -0.06
CA ARG A 102 4.13 -3.23 0.04
C ARG A 102 4.71 -3.09 1.44
N ALA A 103 4.27 -2.11 2.21
CA ALA A 103 4.74 -1.87 3.57
C ALA A 103 4.54 -3.08 4.48
N LEU A 104 3.46 -3.85 4.27
CA LEU A 104 3.19 -5.09 5.00
C LEU A 104 4.27 -6.14 4.74
N PHE A 105 4.55 -6.46 3.48
CA PHE A 105 5.56 -7.48 3.14
C PHE A 105 6.97 -7.08 3.57
N LYS A 106 7.29 -5.79 3.42
CA LYS A 106 8.56 -5.23 3.93
C LYS A 106 8.72 -5.38 5.44
N GLU A 107 7.63 -5.37 6.21
CA GLU A 107 7.68 -5.56 7.67
C GLU A 107 8.07 -6.99 8.08
N TYR A 108 7.87 -7.96 7.19
CA TYR A 108 8.15 -9.38 7.45
C TYR A 108 9.31 -9.92 6.60
N ASP A 109 10.13 -9.02 6.06
CA ASP A 109 11.32 -9.31 5.25
C ASP A 109 11.04 -10.12 3.98
N ILE A 110 9.82 -10.04 3.46
CA ILE A 110 9.42 -10.73 2.24
C ILE A 110 9.84 -9.90 1.03
N LYS A 111 10.58 -10.53 0.10
CA LYS A 111 11.05 -9.87 -1.10
C LYS A 111 9.89 -9.66 -2.07
N MET A 112 9.74 -8.41 -2.52
CA MET A 112 8.73 -7.98 -3.49
C MET A 112 9.38 -7.65 -4.84
N PRO A 113 8.69 -7.86 -5.98
CA PRO A 113 9.13 -7.38 -7.28
C PRO A 113 9.31 -5.85 -7.28
N LYS A 114 9.97 -5.31 -8.30
CA LYS A 114 10.12 -3.85 -8.44
C LYS A 114 8.74 -3.18 -8.48
N MET A 115 8.69 -1.95 -7.95
CA MET A 115 7.46 -1.17 -7.95
C MET A 115 7.12 -0.73 -9.37
N ILE A 116 5.83 -0.75 -9.71
CA ILE A 116 5.31 -0.19 -10.96
C ILE A 116 5.53 1.33 -10.94
N GLN A 117 5.95 1.90 -12.07
CA GLN A 117 6.20 3.32 -12.17
C GLN A 117 4.86 4.07 -12.32
N TYR A 118 4.62 5.03 -11.43
CA TYR A 118 3.48 5.94 -11.52
C TYR A 118 3.99 7.31 -11.95
N ASN A 119 3.32 7.93 -12.93
CA ASN A 119 3.69 9.26 -13.42
C ASN A 119 3.14 10.34 -12.49
N THR A 120 3.74 10.47 -11.30
CA THR A 120 3.33 11.49 -10.34
C THR A 120 3.98 12.81 -10.69
N LEU A 121 3.20 13.73 -11.29
CA LEU A 121 3.59 15.13 -11.40
C LEU A 121 3.81 15.68 -9.98
N ILE A 122 5.03 16.12 -9.68
CA ILE A 122 5.31 16.83 -8.43
C ILE A 122 4.77 18.25 -8.62
N THR A 123 3.58 18.52 -8.11
CA THR A 123 3.08 19.89 -7.98
C THR A 123 3.91 20.61 -6.92
N ARG A 124 4.96 21.30 -7.36
CA ARG A 124 5.61 22.32 -6.54
C ARG A 124 4.58 23.41 -6.29
N THR A 125 4.36 23.78 -5.02
CA THR A 125 3.56 24.96 -4.65
C THR A 125 4.07 26.13 -5.49
N ARG A 126 3.24 26.66 -6.38
CA ARG A 126 3.63 27.80 -7.20
C ARG A 126 3.61 29.02 -6.29
N VAL A 127 4.43 30.04 -6.56
CA VAL A 127 4.41 31.30 -5.80
C VAL A 127 3.00 31.92 -5.77
N LYS A 128 2.18 31.63 -6.78
CA LYS A 128 0.77 32.04 -6.89
C LYS A 128 -0.19 31.34 -5.90
N ASP A 129 0.21 30.20 -5.35
CA ASP A 129 -0.57 29.43 -4.37
C ASP A 129 -0.18 29.81 -2.93
N ILE A 130 0.85 30.64 -2.77
CA ILE A 130 1.23 31.25 -1.49
C ILE A 130 0.29 32.44 -1.28
N GLN A 131 -0.51 32.39 -0.21
CA GLN A 131 -1.37 33.51 0.16
C GLN A 131 -0.56 34.80 0.26
N THR A 132 -1.02 35.84 -0.45
CA THR A 132 -0.46 37.18 -0.32
C THR A 132 -0.96 37.85 0.96
N TRP A 133 -0.27 38.90 1.41
CA TRP A 133 -0.71 39.68 2.56
C TRP A 133 -2.12 40.27 2.38
N ASP A 134 -2.53 40.53 1.13
CA ASP A 134 -3.88 40.99 0.81
C ASP A 134 -4.93 39.87 0.97
N ASP A 135 -4.59 38.63 0.61
CA ASP A 135 -5.47 37.46 0.84
C ASP A 135 -5.73 37.25 2.33
N VAL A 136 -4.69 37.37 3.15
CA VAL A 136 -4.78 37.27 4.62
C VAL A 136 -5.66 38.40 5.19
N LYS A 137 -5.47 39.64 4.70
CA LYS A 137 -6.23 40.80 5.15
C LYS A 137 -7.71 40.71 4.77
N ASN A 138 -8.03 40.16 3.61
CA ASN A 138 -9.40 39.93 3.16
C ASN A 138 -10.09 38.82 3.96
N GLN A 139 -9.38 37.76 4.35
CA GLN A 139 -9.91 36.73 5.25
C GLN A 139 -10.25 37.28 6.65
N THR A 140 -9.45 38.19 7.19
CA THR A 140 -9.75 38.82 8.49
C THR A 140 -10.92 39.81 8.49
N LYS A 141 -11.39 40.23 7.30
CA LYS A 141 -12.51 41.16 7.13
C LYS A 141 -13.83 40.50 6.77
N ALA A 142 -13.84 39.19 6.49
CA ALA A 142 -15.08 38.46 6.24
C ALA A 142 -15.83 38.30 7.58
N PRO A 143 -17.06 38.82 7.73
CA PRO A 143 -17.84 38.59 8.93
C PRO A 143 -18.16 37.09 9.05
N HIS A 144 -17.92 36.52 10.23
CA HIS A 144 -18.47 35.21 10.59
C HIS A 144 -19.99 35.32 10.62
N ASN A 145 -20.65 34.76 9.61
CA ASN A 145 -22.07 34.38 9.68
C ASN A 145 -22.19 32.99 10.31
#